data_AF-A0A329MLU2-F1
#
_entry.id   AF-A0A329MLU2-F1
#
_cell.length_a   1.000
_cell.length_b   1.000
_cell.length_c   1.000
_cell.angle_alpha   90.00
_cell.angle_beta   90.00
_cell.angle_gamma   90.00
#
_symmetry.space_group_name_H-M   'P 1'
#
loop_
_entity.id
_entity.type
_entity.pdbx_description
1 polymer ?
#
loop_
_entity_poly.entity_id
_entity_poly.type
_entity_poly.pdbx_seq_one_letter_code
_entity_poly.pdbx_strand_id
1 'polypeptide(L)' 'MKPQSYKVIKTDVGSGLFEGQTITPYFEDSNEIILPGLRADVHHHIRKGGAYITEHLEPIGGNNQ' A
#
# COMPACT_ATOMS: atom_id res chain seq x y z
N MET A 1 -0.95 -6.69 13.46
CA MET A 1 -1.23 -5.27 13.77
C MET A 1 -2.51 -4.89 13.05
N LYS A 2 -3.22 -3.82 13.43
CA LYS A 2 -4.33 -3.34 12.58
C LYS A 2 -3.72 -2.71 11.32
N PRO A 3 -4.26 -2.97 10.11
CA PRO A 3 -3.77 -2.34 8.90
C PRO A 3 -3.84 -0.81 8.97
N GLN A 4 -2.78 -0.18 8.52
CA GLN A 4 -2.59 1.27 8.40
C GLN A 4 -3.08 1.72 7.02
N SER A 5 -3.74 2.88 6.95
CA SER A 5 -4.11 3.47 5.67
C SER A 5 -2.93 4.21 5.04
N TYR A 6 -2.87 4.21 3.71
CA TYR A 6 -1.84 4.87 2.92
C TYR A 6 -2.48 5.74 1.84
N LYS A 7 -1.83 6.86 1.54
CA LYS A 7 -2.11 7.68 0.36
C LYS A 7 -1.19 7.21 -0.76
N VAL A 8 -1.76 6.99 -1.94
CA VAL A 8 -0.99 6.75 -3.14
C VAL A 8 -0.38 8.06 -3.62
N ILE A 9 0.95 8.13 -3.68
CA ILE A 9 1.70 9.34 -4.08
C ILE A 9 2.30 9.23 -5.49
N LYS A 10 2.18 8.06 -6.13
CA LYS A 10 2.59 7.82 -7.51
C LYS A 10 1.69 6.77 -8.14
N THR A 11 1.21 7.04 -9.35
CA THR A 11 0.32 6.12 -10.08
C THR A 11 1.06 4.86 -10.53
N ASP A 12 0.46 3.70 -10.31
CA ASP A 12 0.84 2.40 -10.87
C ASP A 12 -0.42 1.68 -11.39
N VAL A 13 -0.60 1.75 -12.71
CA VAL A 13 -1.76 1.17 -13.40
C VAL A 13 -1.75 -0.36 -13.34
N GLY A 14 -0.58 -1.00 -13.37
CA GLY A 14 -0.46 -2.47 -13.30
C GLY A 14 -0.97 -3.02 -11.97
N SER A 15 -0.90 -2.20 -10.94
CA SER A 15 -1.31 -2.48 -9.57
C SER A 15 -2.69 -1.93 -9.20
N GLY A 16 -3.33 -1.17 -10.10
CA GLY A 16 -4.59 -0.48 -9.82
C GLY A 16 -4.47 0.65 -8.78
N LEU A 17 -3.29 1.25 -8.64
CA LEU A 17 -3.02 2.33 -7.70
C LEU A 17 -3.00 3.68 -8.43
N PHE A 18 -3.86 4.60 -8.01
CA PHE A 18 -3.97 5.93 -8.62
C PHE A 18 -3.57 7.02 -7.64
N GLU A 19 -2.71 7.95 -8.08
CA GLU A 19 -2.24 9.05 -7.24
C GLU A 19 -3.39 9.84 -6.61
N GLY A 20 -3.25 10.15 -5.32
CA GLY A 20 -4.27 10.81 -4.50
C GLY A 20 -5.30 9.86 -3.87
N GLN A 21 -5.37 8.60 -4.29
CA GLN A 21 -6.24 7.60 -3.69
C GLN A 21 -5.77 7.24 -2.27
N THR A 22 -6.72 7.05 -1.37
CA THR A 22 -6.47 6.38 -0.08
C THR A 22 -6.74 4.89 -0.20
N ILE A 23 -5.80 4.08 0.24
CA ILE A 23 -5.93 2.62 0.32
C ILE A 23 -5.75 2.16 1.76
N THR A 24 -6.42 1.07 2.10
CA THR A 24 -6.21 0.35 3.36
C THR A 24 -5.98 -1.11 3.00
N PRO A 25 -4.80 -1.67 3.27
CA PRO A 25 -4.56 -3.09 3.05
C PRO A 25 -5.46 -3.92 3.95
N TYR A 26 -5.92 -5.06 3.45
CA TYR A 26 -6.71 -5.98 4.28
C TYR A 26 -5.81 -6.81 5.21
N PHE A 27 -4.52 -6.88 4.90
CA PHE A 27 -3.51 -7.53 5.72
C PHE A 27 -2.22 -6.70 5.80
N GLU A 28 -1.64 -6.64 6.99
CA GLU A 28 -0.39 -5.94 7.25
C GLU A 28 0.35 -6.55 8.44
N ASP A 29 1.64 -6.84 8.24
CA ASP A 29 2.56 -7.28 9.28
C ASP A 29 3.84 -6.43 9.29
N SER A 30 4.92 -6.92 9.90
CA SER A 30 6.21 -6.20 9.95
C SER A 30 6.97 -6.19 8.61
N ASN A 31 6.64 -7.09 7.68
CA ASN A 31 7.40 -7.35 6.46
C ASN A 31 6.70 -6.82 5.21
N GLU A 32 5.37 -6.93 5.16
CA GLU A 32 4.58 -6.57 3.98
C GLU A 32 3.20 -6.00 4.31
N ILE A 33 2.60 -5.40 3.28
CA ILE A 33 1.17 -5.11 3.20
C ILE A 33 0.59 -5.84 1.99
N ILE A 34 -0.68 -6.23 2.08
CA ILE A 34 -1.38 -6.88 0.98
C ILE A 34 -2.64 -6.12 0.62
N LEU A 35 -2.72 -5.76 -0.66
CA LEU A 35 -3.83 -5.05 -1.27
C LEU A 35 -4.58 -5.98 -2.22
N PRO A 36 -5.88 -5.74 -2.46
CA PRO A 36 -6.54 -6.31 -3.64
C PRO A 36 -5.81 -5.86 -4.89
N GLY A 37 -5.50 -6.78 -5.80
CA GLY A 37 -4.98 -6.45 -7.11
C GLY A 37 -6.06 -5.94 -8.05
N LEU A 38 -5.66 -5.57 -9.27
CA LEU A 38 -6.58 -5.10 -10.31
C LEU A 38 -7.62 -6.18 -10.71
N ARG A 39 -7.29 -7.46 -10.52
CA ARG A 39 -8.18 -8.60 -10.75
C ARG A 39 -8.50 -9.28 -9.42
N ALA A 40 -9.70 -9.84 -9.32
CA ALA A 40 -10.20 -10.44 -8.08
C ALA A 40 -9.38 -11.65 -7.57
N ASP A 41 -8.62 -12.30 -8.46
CA ASP A 41 -7.77 -13.46 -8.19
C ASP A 41 -6.30 -13.09 -7.95
N VAL A 42 -5.96 -11.79 -8.00
CA VAL A 42 -4.59 -11.29 -7.83
C VAL A 42 -4.51 -10.47 -6.56
N HIS A 43 -3.50 -10.77 -5.74
CA HIS A 43 -3.16 -9.98 -4.56
C HIS A 43 -1.87 -9.22 -4.80
N HIS A 44 -1.85 -7.96 -4.41
CA HIS A 44 -0.67 -7.12 -4.55
C HIS A 44 0.08 -7.09 -3.21
N HIS A 45 1.20 -7.83 -3.17
CA HIS A 45 2.12 -7.89 -2.06
C HIS A 45 3.17 -6.78 -2.17
N ILE A 46 3.22 -5.89 -1.18
CA ILE A 46 4.20 -4.80 -1.13
C ILE A 46 5.09 -4.98 0.09
N ARG A 47 6.39 -5.14 -0.12
CA ARG A 47 7.37 -5.26 0.96
C ARG A 47 7.65 -3.90 1.58
N LYS A 48 7.55 -3.81 2.92
CA LYS A 48 7.78 -2.57 3.68
C LYS A 48 9.22 -2.09 3.69
N GLY A 49 10.19 -3.00 3.49
CA GLY A 49 11.61 -2.65 3.36
C GLY A 49 12.06 -2.36 1.92
N GLY A 50 11.15 -2.41 0.94
CA GLY A 50 11.47 -2.18 -0.47
C GLY A 50 11.27 -0.73 -0.89
N ALA A 51 11.97 -0.28 -1.93
CA ALA A 51 11.79 1.05 -2.50
C ALA A 51 10.35 1.31 -2.99
N TYR A 52 9.65 0.24 -3.39
CA TYR A 52 8.29 0.35 -3.93
C TYR A 52 7.34 1.07 -2.97
N ILE A 53 7.30 0.68 -1.68
CA ILE A 53 6.38 1.27 -0.71
C ILE A 53 6.67 2.76 -0.53
N THR A 54 7.95 3.15 -0.46
CA THR A 54 8.35 4.55 -0.25
C THR A 54 8.15 5.41 -1.49
N GLU A 55 8.18 4.82 -2.69
CA GLU A 55 7.98 5.53 -3.95
C GLU A 55 6.49 5.73 -4.30
N HIS A 56 5.62 4.84 -3.82
CA HIS A 56 4.21 4.82 -4.24
C HIS A 56 3.24 5.13 -3.11
N LEU A 57 3.61 4.95 -1.84
CA LEU A 57 2.69 5.01 -0.71
C LEU A 57 3.24 5.88 0.43
N GLU A 58 2.37 6.71 1.00
CA GLU A 58 2.64 7.53 2.17
C GLU A 58 1.65 7.15 3.29
N PRO A 59 2.08 6.77 4.50
CA PRO A 59 1.17 6.41 5.59
C PRO A 59 0.32 7.61 6.03
N ILE A 60 -1.00 7.42 6.13
CA ILE A 60 -1.96 8.46 6.55
C ILE A 60 -2.09 8.48 8.06
N GLY A 61 -1.69 9.59 8.69
CA GLY A 61 -1.62 9.68 10.15
C GLY A 61 -0.27 9.18 10.60
N GLY A 62 0.68 10.10 10.68
CA GLY A 62 2.02 9.80 11.14
C GLY A 62 1.99 9.38 12.60
N ASN A 63 2.47 8.18 12.90
CA ASN A 63 3.27 8.04 14.11
C ASN A 63 4.66 8.54 13.77
N ASN A 64 4.84 9.86 13.82
CA ASN A 64 6.10 10.41 14.29
C ASN A 64 6.17 10.08 15.79
N GLN A 65 6.64 8.88 16.12
CA GLN A 65 7.23 8.58 17.41
C GLN A 65 8.65 8.11 17.20
#